data_AF-A0A2H3CTX6-F1
#
_entry.id   AF-A0A2H3CTX6-F1
#
_cell.length_a   1.000
_cell.length_b   1.000
_cell.length_c   1.000
_cell.angle_alpha   90.00
_cell.angle_beta   90.00
_cell.angle_gamma   90.00
#
_symmetry.space_group_name_H-M   'P 1'
#
loop_
_entity.id
_entity.type
_entity.pdbx_description
1 polymer ?
#
loop_
_entity_poly.entity_id
_entity_poly.type
_entity_poly.pdbx_seq_one_letter_code
_entity_poly.pdbx_strand_id
1 'polypeptide(L)'
;PADLLDNTVQKYKLNTEQEIAFRIMANNFIKRQEASVLIDSSEPEPFPLRMFLTGPGGTRKTHIIKALCDVMDVFGYVHAMRFIAPTGSAAALNNGLTVHKAFRIKICDRSNQHNNKSMA
;
A
#
# COMPACT_ATOMS: atom_id res chain seq x y z
N PRO A 1 -9.75 11.39 16.83
CA PRO A 1 -9.29 10.19 16.08
C PRO A 1 -10.30 9.03 16.07
N ALA A 2 -10.87 8.64 17.23
CA ALA A 2 -11.82 7.53 17.33
C ALA A 2 -13.03 7.70 16.38
N ASP A 3 -13.67 8.87 16.42
CA ASP A 3 -14.81 9.20 15.56
C ASP A 3 -14.48 9.10 14.06
N LEU A 4 -13.26 9.46 13.65
CA LEU A 4 -12.82 9.36 12.25
C LEU A 4 -12.72 7.89 11.80
N LEU A 5 -12.15 7.02 12.64
CA LEU A 5 -12.01 5.61 12.32
C LEU A 5 -13.37 4.91 12.27
N ASP A 6 -14.25 5.21 13.23
CA ASP A 6 -15.58 4.61 13.29
C ASP A 6 -16.45 5.05 12.11
N ASN A 7 -16.42 6.35 11.77
CA ASN A 7 -17.07 6.86 10.56
C ASN A 7 -16.55 6.20 9.29
N THR A 8 -15.24 5.93 9.21
CA THR A 8 -14.64 5.24 8.07
C THR A 8 -15.08 3.78 7.98
N VAL A 9 -15.10 3.06 9.11
CA VAL A 9 -15.60 1.67 9.18
C VAL A 9 -17.04 1.60 8.67
N GLN A 10 -17.89 2.52 9.11
CA GLN A 10 -19.29 2.60 8.67
C GLN A 10 -19.43 2.98 7.20
N LYS A 11 -18.70 4.01 6.74
CA LYS A 11 -18.68 4.46 5.33
C LYS A 11 -18.30 3.32 4.39
N TYR A 12 -17.30 2.53 4.77
CA TYR A 12 -16.79 1.42 3.96
C TYR A 12 -17.52 0.11 4.22
N LYS A 13 -18.37 0.02 5.24
CA LYS A 13 -19.07 -1.21 5.65
C LYS A 13 -18.08 -2.38 5.82
N LEU A 14 -17.00 -2.13 6.56
CA LEU A 14 -15.98 -3.15 6.81
C LEU A 14 -16.59 -4.27 7.67
N ASN A 15 -16.26 -5.52 7.34
CA ASN A 15 -16.55 -6.64 8.25
C ASN A 15 -15.50 -6.69 9.37
N THR A 16 -15.70 -7.57 10.35
CA THR A 16 -14.84 -7.71 11.53
C THR A 16 -13.35 -7.83 11.17
N GLU A 17 -12.99 -8.72 10.25
CA GLU A 17 -11.58 -8.95 9.90
C GLU A 17 -10.96 -7.79 9.12
N GLN A 18 -11.75 -7.17 8.25
CA GLN A 18 -11.35 -5.98 7.51
C GLN A 18 -11.16 -4.79 8.45
N GLU A 19 -12.03 -4.63 9.45
CA GLU A 19 -11.94 -3.59 10.47
C GLU A 19 -10.70 -3.77 11.34
N ILE A 20 -10.39 -5.00 11.78
CA ILE A 20 -9.16 -5.27 12.54
C ILE A 20 -7.93 -4.85 11.73
N ALA A 21 -7.82 -5.30 10.48
CA ALA A 21 -6.71 -4.93 9.62
C ALA A 21 -6.64 -3.42 9.37
N PHE A 22 -7.78 -2.78 9.09
CA PHE A 22 -7.90 -1.33 8.92
C PHE A 22 -7.42 -0.57 10.15
N ARG A 23 -7.91 -0.93 11.34
CA ARG A 23 -7.57 -0.26 12.60
C ARG A 23 -6.09 -0.42 12.94
N ILE A 24 -5.47 -1.58 12.69
CA ILE A 24 -4.03 -1.74 12.87
C ILE A 24 -3.26 -0.74 12.00
N MET A 25 -3.60 -0.65 10.71
CA MET A 25 -2.94 0.27 9.78
C MET A 25 -3.19 1.74 10.13
N ALA A 26 -4.45 2.12 10.36
CA ALA A 26 -4.84 3.50 10.61
C ALA A 26 -4.30 4.02 11.94
N ASN A 27 -4.35 3.21 13.01
CA ASN A 27 -3.75 3.58 14.29
C ASN A 27 -2.24 3.72 14.20
N ASN A 28 -1.55 2.84 13.46
CA ASN A 28 -0.11 2.99 13.24
C ASN A 28 0.20 4.29 12.49
N PHE A 29 -0.56 4.62 11.44
CA PHE A 29 -0.42 5.87 10.71
C PHE A 29 -0.61 7.09 11.61
N ILE A 30 -1.70 7.16 12.38
CA ILE A 30 -2.00 8.30 13.27
C ILE A 30 -0.89 8.48 14.33
N LYS A 31 -0.48 7.38 14.98
CA LYS A 31 0.63 7.42 15.95
C LYS A 31 1.93 7.94 15.35
N ARG A 32 2.21 7.59 14.08
CA ARG A 32 3.39 8.10 13.36
C ARG A 32 3.29 9.60 13.13
N GLN A 33 2.13 10.11 12.71
CA GLN A 33 1.94 11.54 12.51
C GLN A 33 2.09 12.33 13.80
N GLU A 34 1.56 11.83 14.93
CA GLU A 34 1.73 12.45 16.24
C GLU A 34 3.19 12.44 16.70
N ALA A 35 3.92 11.34 16.50
CA ALA A 35 5.33 11.23 16.87
C ALA A 35 6.25 12.11 16.01
N SER A 36 5.99 12.23 14.71
CA SER A 36 6.76 13.08 13.80
C SER A 36 6.67 14.57 14.13
N VAL A 37 5.66 15.01 14.89
CA VAL A 37 5.56 16.40 15.39
C VAL A 37 6.47 16.63 16.60
N LEU A 38 6.85 15.58 17.33
CA LEU A 38 7.54 15.68 18.63
C LEU A 38 9.04 15.35 18.58
N ILE A 39 9.52 14.73 17.50
CA ILE A 39 10.89 14.22 17.39
C ILE A 39 11.65 15.04 16.34
N ASP A 40 12.82 15.53 16.72
CA ASP A 40 13.76 16.16 15.79
C ASP A 40 14.13 15.15 14.70
N SER A 41 14.07 15.58 13.43
CA SER A 41 14.07 14.73 12.23
C SER A 41 15.30 13.82 12.01
N SER A 42 16.24 13.80 12.94
CA SER A 42 17.50 13.05 12.91
C SER A 42 17.43 11.64 13.50
N GLU A 43 16.41 11.33 14.31
CA GLU A 43 16.32 10.00 14.93
C GLU A 43 15.68 8.96 14.01
N PRO A 44 16.21 7.72 13.94
CA PRO A 44 15.63 6.65 13.13
C PRO A 44 14.18 6.39 13.54
N GLU A 45 13.31 6.34 12.54
CA GLU A 45 11.88 6.13 12.73
C GLU A 45 11.59 4.90 13.60
N PRO A 46 10.83 5.04 14.70
CA PRO A 46 10.51 3.90 15.54
C PRO A 46 9.53 2.96 14.81
N PHE A 47 10.08 1.87 14.27
CA PHE A 47 9.43 0.64 13.80
C PHE A 47 8.27 0.80 12.77
N PRO A 48 8.56 0.72 11.45
CA PRO A 48 7.51 0.77 10.43
C PRO A 48 6.60 -0.46 10.48
N LEU A 49 5.29 -0.27 10.29
CA LEU A 49 4.34 -1.37 10.17
C LEU A 49 4.61 -2.17 8.90
N ARG A 50 5.05 -3.42 9.06
CA ARG A 50 5.15 -4.41 7.99
C ARG A 50 4.02 -5.41 8.14
N MET A 51 3.00 -5.29 7.29
CA MET A 51 1.81 -6.15 7.33
C MET A 51 1.71 -7.00 6.07
N PHE A 52 1.55 -8.31 6.24
CA PHE A 52 1.19 -9.23 5.16
C PHE A 52 -0.31 -9.58 5.28
N LEU A 53 -1.13 -8.96 4.44
CA LEU A 53 -2.57 -9.20 4.40
C LEU A 53 -2.90 -10.23 3.31
N THR A 54 -3.28 -11.44 3.73
CA THR A 54 -3.59 -12.56 2.83
C THR A 54 -5.09 -12.94 2.86
N GLY A 55 -5.47 -13.85 1.98
CA GLY A 55 -6.82 -14.40 1.88
C GLY A 55 -7.22 -14.67 0.43
N PRO A 56 -8.27 -15.47 0.18
CA PRO A 56 -8.74 -15.80 -1.16
C PRO A 56 -8.98 -14.58 -2.08
N GLY A 57 -8.98 -14.81 -3.39
CA GLY A 57 -9.47 -13.82 -4.35
C GLY A 57 -10.91 -13.41 -4.01
N GLY A 58 -11.26 -12.14 -4.20
CA GLY A 58 -12.62 -11.65 -3.91
C GLY A 58 -12.90 -11.24 -2.46
N THR A 59 -11.97 -11.44 -1.50
CA THR A 59 -12.16 -10.99 -0.10
C THR A 59 -12.02 -9.49 0.14
N ARG A 60 -11.99 -8.69 -0.94
CA ARG A 60 -11.96 -7.22 -0.90
C ARG A 60 -10.82 -6.64 -0.04
N LYS A 61 -9.65 -7.29 0.04
CA LYS A 61 -8.46 -6.75 0.73
C LYS A 61 -8.12 -5.31 0.30
N THR A 62 -8.20 -5.02 -1.00
CA THR A 62 -8.01 -3.68 -1.56
C THR A 62 -9.00 -2.64 -1.02
N HIS A 63 -10.20 -3.06 -0.60
CA HIS A 63 -11.20 -2.19 0.01
C HIS A 63 -10.74 -1.63 1.36
N ILE A 64 -9.97 -2.41 2.12
CA ILE A 64 -9.33 -1.98 3.37
C ILE A 64 -8.31 -0.88 3.08
N ILE A 65 -7.53 -1.03 2.01
CA ILE A 65 -6.53 -0.02 1.61
C ILE A 65 -7.20 1.29 1.18
N LYS A 66 -8.35 1.22 0.50
CA LYS A 66 -9.14 2.43 0.15
C LYS A 66 -9.66 3.16 1.40
N ALA A 67 -10.15 2.41 2.39
CA ALA A 67 -10.55 2.99 3.67
C ALA A 67 -9.38 3.70 4.38
N LEU A 68 -8.18 3.10 4.34
CA LEU A 68 -6.96 3.74 4.85
C LEU A 68 -6.60 5.02 4.08
N CYS A 69 -6.71 5.02 2.74
CA CYS A 69 -6.46 6.21 1.93
C CYS A 69 -7.37 7.38 2.34
N ASP A 70 -8.66 7.13 2.60
CA ASP A 70 -9.58 8.18 3.05
C ASP A 70 -9.15 8.77 4.40
N VAL A 71 -8.68 7.94 5.34
CA VAL A 71 -8.12 8.44 6.60
C VAL A 71 -6.89 9.30 6.31
N MET A 72 -5.96 8.83 5.47
CA MET A 72 -4.73 9.57 5.15
C MET A 72 -5.00 10.89 4.43
N ASP A 73 -6.07 10.96 3.63
CA ASP A 73 -6.47 12.16 2.90
C ASP A 73 -6.94 13.27 3.85
N VAL A 74 -7.59 12.93 4.96
CA VAL A 74 -7.95 13.89 6.03
C VAL A 74 -6.72 14.59 6.61
N PHE A 75 -5.56 13.94 6.60
CA PHE A 75 -4.30 14.54 7.03
C PHE A 75 -3.47 15.12 5.86
N GLY A 76 -3.96 15.04 4.61
CA GLY A 76 -3.24 15.49 3.42
C GLY A 76 -2.11 14.54 2.95
N TYR A 77 -2.06 13.30 3.45
CA TYR A 77 -0.98 12.34 3.20
C TYR A 77 -1.29 11.30 2.11
N VAL A 78 -2.37 11.45 1.36
CA VAL A 78 -2.73 10.49 0.30
C VAL A 78 -1.63 10.35 -0.77
N HIS A 79 -0.87 11.43 -1.02
CA HIS A 79 0.24 11.47 -1.97
C HIS A 79 1.41 10.52 -1.60
N ALA A 80 1.51 10.12 -0.33
CA ALA A 80 2.53 9.20 0.15
C ALA A 80 2.19 7.73 -0.16
N MET A 81 0.94 7.42 -0.53
CA MET A 81 0.53 6.06 -0.87
C MET A 81 0.98 5.68 -2.28
N ARG A 82 1.66 4.53 -2.39
CA ARG A 82 2.05 3.94 -3.68
C ARG A 82 1.48 2.54 -3.80
N PHE A 83 0.61 2.34 -4.79
CA PHE A 83 0.14 1.01 -5.17
C PHE A 83 1.15 0.36 -6.10
N ILE A 84 1.66 -0.80 -5.69
CA ILE A 84 2.60 -1.60 -6.47
C ILE A 84 2.03 -3.00 -6.62
N ALA A 85 2.05 -3.53 -7.85
CA ALA A 85 1.60 -4.89 -8.14
C ALA A 85 2.59 -5.65 -9.04
N PRO A 86 2.52 -6.99 -9.09
CA PRO A 86 3.43 -7.78 -9.94
C PRO A 86 3.18 -7.60 -11.44
N THR A 87 1.92 -7.49 -11.87
CA THR A 87 1.51 -7.40 -13.28
C THR A 87 0.91 -6.04 -13.64
N GLY A 88 0.95 -5.69 -14.93
CA GLY A 88 0.39 -4.42 -15.42
C GLY A 88 -1.11 -4.29 -15.18
N SER A 89 -1.87 -5.36 -15.39
CA SER A 89 -3.31 -5.39 -15.16
C SER A 89 -3.66 -5.16 -13.68
N ALA A 90 -2.95 -5.81 -12.75
CA ALA A 90 -3.18 -5.63 -11.32
C ALA A 90 -2.79 -4.22 -10.84
N ALA A 91 -1.72 -3.65 -11.40
CA ALA A 91 -1.31 -2.28 -11.10
C ALA A 91 -2.36 -1.26 -11.58
N ALA A 92 -2.86 -1.43 -12.80
CA ALA A 92 -3.86 -0.53 -13.40
C ALA A 92 -5.15 -0.43 -12.59
N LEU A 93 -5.58 -1.51 -11.92
CA LEU A 93 -6.79 -1.52 -11.08
C LEU A 93 -6.78 -0.51 -9.92
N ASN A 94 -5.60 -0.03 -9.51
CA ASN A 94 -5.46 0.94 -8.41
C ASN A 94 -4.58 2.13 -8.82
N ASN A 95 -4.52 2.47 -10.12
CA ASN A 95 -3.66 3.53 -10.65
C ASN A 95 -2.21 3.42 -10.18
N GLY A 96 -1.73 2.18 -10.03
CA GLY A 96 -0.43 1.85 -9.47
C GLY A 96 0.65 1.64 -10.52
N LEU A 97 1.81 1.20 -10.04
CA LEU A 97 2.94 0.80 -10.87
C LEU A 97 3.18 -0.70 -10.76
N THR A 98 3.81 -1.29 -11.77
CA THR A 98 4.40 -2.61 -11.60
C THR A 98 5.61 -2.51 -10.68
N VAL A 99 5.91 -3.57 -9.93
CA VAL A 99 7.12 -3.66 -9.09
C VAL A 99 8.39 -3.34 -9.89
N HIS A 100 8.48 -3.85 -11.11
CA HIS A 100 9.60 -3.58 -12.02
C HIS A 100 9.72 -2.08 -12.35
N LYS A 101 8.61 -1.42 -12.68
CA LYS A 101 8.60 0.01 -13.01
C LYS A 101 8.88 0.87 -11.78
N ALA A 102 8.29 0.54 -10.63
CA ALA A 102 8.46 1.28 -9.38
C ALA A 102 9.92 1.29 -8.89
N PHE A 103 10.62 0.17 -9.03
CA PHE A 103 12.00 0.00 -8.56
C PHE A 103 13.05 0.01 -9.68
N ARG A 104 12.66 0.37 -10.92
CA ARG A 104 13.54 0.41 -12.10
C ARG A 104 14.30 -0.91 -12.35
N ILE A 105 13.64 -2.04 -12.12
CA ILE A 105 14.19 -3.38 -12.35
C ILE A 105 14.00 -3.71 -13.83
N LYS A 106 15.10 -4.00 -14.54
CA LYS A 106 15.05 -4.45 -15.95
C LYS A 106 14.52 -5.89 -16.01
N ILE A 107 13.56 -6.13 -16.89
CA ILE A 107 13.11 -7.48 -17.24
C ILE A 107 14.00 -7.95 -18.39
N CYS A 108 14.73 -9.05 -18.18
CA CYS A 108 15.54 -9.65 -19.24
C CYS A 108 14.65 -10.59 -20.06
N ASP A 109 14.30 -10.20 -21.28
CA ASP A 109 13.65 -11.10 -22.24
C ASP A 109 14.68 -12.10 -22.77
N ARG A 110 14.61 -13.35 -22.25
CA ARG A 110 15.49 -14.45 -22.69
C ARG A 110 15.26 -14.84 -24.16
N SER A 111 14.12 -14.47 -24.77
CA SER A 111 13.80 -14.76 -26.17
C SER A 111 14.73 -14.07 -27.16
N ASN A 112 15.27 -12.89 -26.84
CA ASN A 112 16.18 -12.16 -27.74
C ASN A 112 17.63 -12.66 -27.70
N GLN A 113 18.00 -13.53 -26.76
CA GLN A 113 19.38 -14.05 -26.69
C GLN A 113 19.63 -15.26 -27.59
N HIS A 114 18.60 -15.95 -28.08
CA HIS A 114 18.78 -17.10 -28.98
C HIS A 114 18.97 -16.69 -30.45
N ASN A 115 18.36 -15.59 -30.89
CA ASN A 115 18.51 -15.14 -32.28
C ASN A 115 19.92 -14.58 -32.58
N ASN A 116 20.57 -13.93 -31.62
CA ASN A 116 21.90 -13.34 -31.82
C ASN A 116 23.07 -14.33 -31.72
N LYS A 117 22.84 -15.60 -31.39
CA LYS A 117 23.87 -16.65 -31.38
C LYS A 117 23.88 -17.54 -32.63
N SER A 118 22.97 -17.31 -33.59
CA SER A 118 22.89 -18.10 -34.83
C SER A 118 23.46 -17.42 -36.08
N MET A 119 24.02 -16.20 -35.92
CA MET A 119 24.62 -15.41 -37.02
C MET A 119 26.07 -14.99 -36.72
N ALA A 120 26.85 -15.87 -36.11
CA ALA A 120 28.31 -15.72 -35.96
C ALA A 120 29.00 -17.01 -36.39
#